data_AF-A0A6H5ITL7-F1
#
_entry.id   AF-A0A6H5ITL7-F1
#
_cell.length_a   1.000
_cell.length_b   1.000
_cell.length_c   1.000
_cell.angle_alpha   90.00
_cell.angle_beta   90.00
_cell.angle_gamma   90.00
#
_symmetry.space_group_name_H-M   'P 1'
#
loop_
_entity.id
_entity.type
_entity.pdbx_description
1 polymer ?
#
loop_
_entity_poly.entity_id
_entity_poly.type
_entity_poly.pdbx_seq_one_letter_code
_entity_poly.pdbx_strand_id
1 'polypeptide(L)'
;MDVGAVGGLRNVKDAISVARKVMENTRHSLLGGELAADFARQMGFTKESLQTEKSKKMFDDWVQNRCQPNFWEANVEPNPAESCGPYRQAQQQQVETNIDRAERQLPQSGEDQHDTIGVVALDTRGRLVSGVSTNGQNHKIAGRIGDSAVTGAGAYADGDVGAAAATGDGDIIMRFLPRYSILFGGGTDASGRLAASRHGDGGEAHGSQVSALPRRGHCSEQARRVRCVLPWL
;
A
#
# COMPACT_ATOMS: atom_id res chain seq x y z
N MET A 1 -11.29 -19.17 -2.01
CA MET A 1 -10.34 -18.05 -2.23
C MET A 1 -9.65 -17.86 -0.90
N ASP A 2 -8.36 -18.18 -0.84
CA ASP A 2 -7.60 -18.12 0.40
C ASP A 2 -6.84 -16.80 0.45
N VAL A 3 -6.85 -16.17 1.62
CA VAL A 3 -6.26 -14.85 1.83
C VAL A 3 -5.69 -14.72 3.22
N GLY A 4 -4.55 -14.05 3.33
CA GLY A 4 -3.97 -13.64 4.60
C GLY A 4 -3.21 -12.35 4.44
N ALA A 5 -3.30 -11.51 5.45
CA ALA A 5 -2.70 -10.19 5.46
C ALA A 5 -2.29 -9.80 6.89
N VAL A 6 -1.29 -8.92 6.97
CA VAL A 6 -0.86 -8.30 8.22
C VAL A 6 -0.63 -6.80 7.99
N GLY A 7 -1.17 -5.97 8.87
CA GLY A 7 -1.00 -4.52 8.84
C GLY A 7 -0.33 -4.01 10.11
N GLY A 8 0.59 -3.05 10.00
CA GLY A 8 1.25 -2.48 11.18
C GLY A 8 2.10 -3.49 11.97
N LEU A 9 2.58 -4.55 11.32
CA LEU A 9 3.46 -5.55 11.91
C LEU A 9 4.80 -4.90 12.26
N ARG A 10 5.23 -5.02 13.51
CA ARG A 10 6.48 -4.43 14.01
C ARG A 10 7.46 -5.51 14.41
N ASN A 11 8.73 -5.23 14.17
CA ASN A 11 9.87 -6.06 14.62
C ASN A 11 9.85 -7.50 14.08
N VAL A 12 9.29 -7.74 12.90
CA VAL A 12 9.31 -9.05 12.24
C VAL A 12 9.65 -8.84 10.77
N LYS A 13 10.75 -9.43 10.32
CA LYS A 13 11.33 -9.18 9.00
C LYS A 13 10.45 -9.70 7.86
N ASP A 14 9.98 -10.95 7.97
CA ASP A 14 9.32 -11.65 6.86
C ASP A 14 7.80 -11.47 6.89
N ALA A 15 7.32 -10.24 6.71
CA ALA A 15 5.89 -9.89 6.83
C ALA A 15 4.97 -10.73 5.92
N ILE A 16 5.38 -11.00 4.67
CA ILE A 16 4.59 -11.82 3.73
C ILE A 16 4.48 -13.28 4.19
N SER A 17 5.51 -13.80 4.87
CA SER A 17 5.49 -15.15 5.45
C SER A 17 4.53 -15.21 6.65
N VAL A 18 4.44 -14.14 7.45
CA VAL A 18 3.43 -14.04 8.51
C VAL A 18 2.03 -13.96 7.91
N ALA A 19 1.81 -13.16 6.88
CA ALA A 19 0.53 -13.11 6.15
C ALA A 19 0.12 -14.49 5.62
N ARG A 20 1.07 -15.27 5.11
CA ARG A 20 0.85 -16.66 4.70
C ARG A 20 0.44 -17.54 5.88
N LYS A 21 1.03 -17.38 7.06
CA LYS A 21 0.57 -18.09 8.28
C LYS A 21 -0.83 -17.67 8.71
N VAL A 22 -1.23 -16.42 8.53
CA VAL A 22 -2.62 -15.99 8.76
C VAL A 22 -3.57 -16.78 7.85
N MET A 23 -3.24 -16.88 6.55
CA MET A 23 -4.00 -17.62 5.55
C MET A 23 -4.08 -19.13 5.84
N GLU A 24 -2.96 -19.75 6.23
CA GLU A 24 -2.87 -21.22 6.36
C GLU A 24 -3.30 -21.74 7.75
N ASN A 25 -3.22 -20.92 8.80
CA ASN A 25 -3.36 -21.37 10.19
C ASN A 25 -4.52 -20.70 10.94
N THR A 26 -5.29 -19.82 10.31
CA THR A 26 -6.43 -19.16 10.95
C THR A 26 -7.65 -19.15 10.02
N ARG A 27 -8.82 -18.79 10.57
CA ARG A 27 -10.01 -18.48 9.77
C ARG A 27 -10.14 -16.98 9.47
N HIS A 28 -9.14 -16.18 9.85
CA HIS A 28 -9.13 -14.73 9.67
C HIS A 28 -8.36 -14.37 8.40
N SER A 29 -8.70 -13.22 7.82
CA SER A 29 -8.04 -12.73 6.60
C SER A 29 -6.97 -11.66 6.87
N LEU A 30 -7.05 -10.96 8.00
CA LEU A 30 -6.18 -9.83 8.33
C LEU A 30 -5.93 -9.73 9.83
N LEU A 31 -4.67 -9.60 10.24
CA LEU A 31 -4.27 -9.26 11.61
C LEU A 31 -3.53 -7.90 11.64
N GLY A 32 -3.62 -7.18 12.77
CA GLY A 32 -3.09 -5.82 12.88
C GLY A 32 -2.20 -5.57 14.10
N GLY A 33 -1.23 -4.67 13.95
CA GLY A 33 -0.47 -4.05 15.02
C GLY A 33 0.45 -4.99 15.79
N GLU A 34 0.69 -4.67 17.06
CA GLU A 34 1.56 -5.45 17.95
C GLU A 34 1.01 -6.87 18.19
N LEU A 35 -0.31 -7.06 18.22
CA LEU A 35 -0.92 -8.39 18.39
C LEU A 35 -0.68 -9.31 17.17
N ALA A 36 -0.52 -8.75 15.98
CA ALA A 36 -0.07 -9.52 14.82
C ALA A 36 1.39 -9.99 14.99
N ALA A 37 2.24 -9.22 15.69
CA ALA A 37 3.61 -9.63 16.01
C ALA A 37 3.63 -10.75 17.06
N ASP A 38 2.73 -10.72 18.03
CA ASP A 38 2.57 -11.82 18.99
C ASP A 38 2.09 -13.11 18.33
N PHE A 39 1.19 -13.01 17.35
CA PHE A 39 0.83 -14.13 16.48
C PHE A 39 2.04 -14.65 15.71
N ALA A 40 2.83 -13.76 15.09
CA ALA A 40 4.04 -14.16 14.37
C ALA A 40 5.01 -14.92 15.29
N ARG A 41 5.22 -14.46 16.53
CA ARG A 41 6.05 -15.17 17.50
C ARG A 41 5.53 -16.58 17.80
N GLN A 42 4.21 -16.75 17.96
CA GLN A 42 3.59 -18.07 18.16
C GLN A 42 3.79 -18.99 16.94
N MET A 43 3.89 -18.42 15.75
CA MET A 43 4.17 -19.13 14.50
C MET A 43 5.68 -19.37 14.25
N GLY A 44 6.55 -19.03 15.20
CA GLY A 44 7.99 -19.31 15.15
C GLY A 44 8.85 -18.20 14.54
N PHE A 45 8.30 -16.99 14.30
CA PHE A 45 9.10 -15.86 13.83
C PHE A 45 9.83 -15.17 14.98
N THR A 46 11.03 -14.65 14.69
CA THR A 46 11.85 -13.90 15.65
C THR A 46 11.44 -12.43 15.69
N LYS A 47 11.33 -11.88 16.91
CA LYS A 47 11.16 -10.44 17.11
C LYS A 47 12.52 -9.75 17.10
N GLU A 48 12.79 -8.92 16.11
CA GLU A 48 14.07 -8.21 15.95
C GLU A 48 13.87 -6.78 15.43
N SER A 49 14.82 -5.88 15.71
CA SER A 49 14.77 -4.53 15.17
C SER A 49 15.05 -4.56 13.67
N LEU A 50 14.19 -3.92 12.89
CA LEU A 50 14.38 -3.73 11.45
C LEU A 50 15.06 -2.38 11.13
N GLN A 51 15.43 -1.61 12.16
CA GLN A 51 16.08 -0.32 11.98
C GLN A 51 17.51 -0.52 11.50
N THR A 52 17.82 0.12 10.38
CA THR A 52 19.19 0.27 9.87
C THR A 52 19.75 1.63 10.26
N GLU A 53 21.07 1.78 10.25
CA GLU A 53 21.73 3.07 10.51
C GLU A 53 21.23 4.16 9.54
N LYS A 54 21.00 3.79 8.27
CA LYS A 54 20.38 4.68 7.27
C LYS A 54 18.99 5.16 7.72
N SER A 55 18.09 4.24 8.09
CA SER A 55 16.74 4.59 8.52
C SER A 55 16.72 5.41 9.81
N LYS A 56 17.67 5.18 10.70
CA LYS A 56 17.82 5.91 11.95
C LYS A 56 18.25 7.35 11.69
N LYS A 57 19.28 7.55 10.87
CA LYS A 57 19.70 8.88 10.40
C LYS A 57 18.57 9.63 9.70
N MET A 58 17.85 8.98 8.78
CA MET A 58 16.69 9.60 8.10
C MET A 58 15.61 10.06 9.09
N PHE A 59 15.37 9.29 10.15
CA PHE A 59 14.43 9.67 11.19
C PHE A 59 14.94 10.85 12.03
N ASP A 60 16.21 10.81 12.43
CA ASP A 60 16.84 11.87 13.21
C ASP A 60 16.87 13.20 12.44
N ASP A 61 17.23 13.18 11.16
CA ASP A 61 17.21 14.34 10.27
C ASP A 61 15.78 14.91 10.14
N TRP A 62 14.76 14.04 10.05
CA TRP A 62 13.36 14.45 9.99
C TRP A 62 12.87 15.09 11.30
N VAL A 63 13.26 14.55 12.46
CA VAL A 63 12.94 15.15 13.77
C VAL A 63 13.62 16.51 13.93
N GLN A 64 14.89 16.62 13.52
CA GLN A 64 15.61 17.90 13.52
C GLN A 64 14.96 18.92 12.59
N ASN A 65 14.37 18.46 11.47
CA ASN A 65 13.58 19.26 10.55
C ASN A 65 12.11 19.44 11.00
N ARG A 66 11.85 19.47 12.31
CA ARG A 66 10.51 19.69 12.90
C ARG A 66 9.43 18.78 12.31
N CYS A 67 9.79 17.53 12.05
CA CYS A 67 8.91 16.51 11.50
C CYS A 67 8.33 16.86 10.11
N GLN A 68 9.13 17.48 9.23
CA GLN A 68 8.73 17.78 7.86
C GLN A 68 9.44 16.90 6.82
N PRO A 69 8.72 16.40 5.79
CA PRO A 69 7.27 16.52 5.59
C PRO A 69 6.47 15.61 6.53
N ASN A 70 5.21 15.94 6.78
CA ASN A 70 4.26 15.05 7.46
C ASN A 70 2.88 15.05 6.78
N PHE A 71 1.97 14.25 7.31
CA PHE A 71 0.64 14.00 6.76
C PHE A 71 -0.49 14.64 7.59
N TRP A 72 -0.18 15.54 8.52
CA TRP A 72 -1.19 16.24 9.29
C TRP A 72 -1.74 17.42 8.49
N GLU A 73 -3.05 17.54 8.48
CA GLU A 73 -3.77 18.59 7.77
C GLU A 73 -3.76 19.90 8.58
N ALA A 74 -3.91 21.05 7.91
CA ALA A 74 -3.85 22.38 8.55
C ALA A 74 -4.97 22.65 9.60
N ASN A 75 -5.89 21.72 9.80
CA ASN A 75 -6.99 21.80 10.77
C ASN A 75 -6.62 21.26 12.18
N VAL A 76 -5.33 21.04 12.45
CA VAL A 76 -4.84 20.66 13.77
C VAL A 76 -3.91 21.72 14.36
N GLU A 77 -3.86 21.77 15.69
CA GLU A 77 -2.99 22.63 16.48
C GLU A 77 -2.05 21.79 17.35
N PRO A 78 -0.77 22.19 17.53
CA PRO A 78 -0.10 23.33 16.88
C PRO A 78 0.07 23.13 15.37
N ASN A 79 0.40 24.20 14.62
CA ASN A 79 0.55 24.17 13.17
C ASN A 79 1.46 23.00 12.72
N PRO A 80 0.93 22.03 11.94
CA PRO A 80 1.71 20.86 11.54
C PRO A 80 2.87 21.16 10.58
N ALA A 81 2.94 22.32 9.95
CA ALA A 81 4.11 22.73 9.17
C ALA A 81 5.31 23.14 10.07
N GLU A 82 5.08 23.39 11.35
CA GLU A 82 6.06 23.99 12.26
C GLU A 82 6.35 23.15 13.51
N SER A 83 5.53 22.13 13.79
CA SER A 83 5.60 21.32 15.00
C SER A 83 5.61 19.83 14.70
N CYS A 84 5.97 19.02 15.69
CA CYS A 84 5.84 17.57 15.68
C CYS A 84 4.59 17.09 16.44
N GLY A 85 3.73 18.01 16.89
CA GLY A 85 2.64 17.72 17.82
C GLY A 85 3.10 17.63 19.28
N PRO A 86 2.31 17.00 20.17
CA PRO A 86 1.07 16.29 19.89
C PRO A 86 -0.01 17.23 19.33
N TYR A 87 -0.73 16.73 18.33
CA TYR A 87 -1.77 17.50 17.64
C TYR A 87 -3.12 17.33 18.30
N ARG A 88 -3.93 18.39 18.25
CA ARG A 88 -5.33 18.43 18.68
C ARG A 88 -6.15 19.08 17.59
N GLN A 89 -7.42 18.73 17.47
CA GLN A 89 -8.30 19.38 16.51
C GLN A 89 -8.41 20.88 16.83
N ALA A 90 -8.17 21.73 15.85
CA ALA A 90 -8.40 23.17 16.00
C ALA A 90 -9.89 23.41 16.28
N GLN A 91 -10.20 24.34 17.19
CA GLN A 91 -11.60 24.71 17.43
C GLN A 91 -12.15 25.34 16.15
N GLN A 92 -13.20 24.75 15.57
CA GLN A 92 -13.85 25.27 14.37
C GLN A 92 -14.40 26.67 14.65
N GLN A 93 -13.70 27.73 14.23
CA GLN A 93 -14.39 28.94 13.87
C GLN A 93 -15.13 28.66 12.57
N GLN A 94 -16.44 28.88 12.57
CA GLN A 94 -17.31 28.76 11.40
C GLN A 94 -16.79 29.70 10.31
N VAL A 95 -15.91 29.22 9.44
CA VAL A 95 -15.56 29.91 8.20
C VAL A 95 -16.38 29.23 7.12
N GLU A 96 -17.30 30.02 6.59
CA GLU A 96 -18.26 29.66 5.56
C GLU A 96 -17.60 28.91 4.41
N THR A 97 -18.27 27.83 4.00
CA THR A 97 -17.93 27.04 2.83
C THR A 97 -18.00 27.89 1.58
N ASN A 98 -16.86 28.21 0.98
CA ASN A 98 -16.79 28.47 -0.45
C ASN A 98 -15.93 27.40 -1.11
N ILE A 99 -16.56 26.79 -2.09
CA ILE A 99 -16.11 25.65 -2.86
C ILE A 99 -14.93 26.10 -3.71
N ASP A 100 -13.73 25.96 -3.17
CA ASP A 100 -12.52 25.82 -3.96
C ASP A 100 -11.70 24.69 -3.33
N ARG A 101 -12.10 23.45 -3.64
CA ARG A 101 -11.22 22.27 -3.55
C ARG A 101 -10.11 22.36 -4.63
N ALA A 102 -9.56 23.55 -4.84
CA ALA A 102 -8.45 23.78 -5.72
C ALA A 102 -7.19 23.34 -4.98
N GLU A 103 -6.63 22.23 -5.46
CA GLU A 103 -5.30 21.72 -5.11
C GLU A 103 -5.04 21.53 -3.61
N ARG A 104 -5.69 20.51 -3.04
CA ARG A 104 -5.03 19.73 -1.98
C ARG A 104 -3.77 19.13 -2.59
N GLN A 105 -2.67 19.87 -2.57
CA GLN A 105 -1.35 19.30 -2.81
C GLN A 105 -1.06 18.37 -1.63
N LEU A 106 -1.65 17.17 -1.67
CA LEU A 106 -1.12 16.02 -0.97
C LEU A 106 0.40 16.03 -1.25
N PRO A 107 1.26 15.85 -0.24
CA PRO A 107 2.69 15.73 -0.50
C PRO A 107 2.83 14.70 -1.60
N GLN A 108 3.28 15.13 -2.78
CA GLN A 108 3.40 14.23 -3.91
C GLN A 108 4.28 13.09 -3.43
N SER A 109 3.71 11.89 -3.36
CA SER A 109 4.48 10.70 -3.00
C SER A 109 5.47 10.50 -4.13
N GLY A 110 6.67 11.08 -4.00
CA GLY A 110 7.74 10.86 -4.94
C GLY A 110 7.97 9.36 -5.06
N GLU A 111 8.43 8.89 -6.22
CA GLU A 111 8.66 7.47 -6.48
C GLU A 111 9.58 6.81 -5.43
N ASP A 112 10.34 7.61 -4.67
CA ASP A 112 11.25 7.19 -3.60
C ASP A 112 10.65 7.20 -2.18
N GLN A 113 9.37 7.56 -1.99
CA GLN A 113 8.76 7.69 -0.66
C GLN A 113 8.15 6.39 -0.11
N HIS A 114 8.13 5.31 -0.90
CA HIS A 114 7.52 4.03 -0.49
C HIS A 114 8.23 2.82 -1.12
N ASP A 115 8.75 1.93 -0.28
CA ASP A 115 9.34 0.67 -0.72
C ASP A 115 8.29 -0.42 -0.73
N THR A 116 7.53 -0.49 -1.82
CA THR A 116 6.52 -1.51 -2.07
C THR A 116 6.97 -2.43 -3.18
N ILE A 117 6.85 -3.74 -2.95
CA ILE A 117 7.12 -4.78 -3.94
C ILE A 117 5.85 -5.60 -4.10
N GLY A 118 5.42 -5.75 -5.35
CA GLY A 118 4.33 -6.64 -5.72
C GLY A 118 4.82 -7.80 -6.58
N VAL A 119 4.24 -8.97 -6.38
CA VAL A 119 4.49 -10.14 -7.23
C VAL A 119 3.15 -10.76 -7.60
N VAL A 120 3.02 -11.12 -8.87
CA VAL A 120 1.98 -12.03 -9.36
C VAL A 120 2.67 -13.24 -9.97
N ALA A 121 2.16 -14.43 -9.68
CA ALA A 121 2.74 -15.65 -10.23
C ALA A 121 1.66 -16.61 -10.73
N LEU A 122 1.97 -17.31 -11.81
CA LEU A 122 1.21 -18.42 -12.35
C LEU A 122 2.09 -19.68 -12.24
N ASP A 123 1.57 -20.76 -11.67
CA ASP A 123 2.30 -22.03 -11.63
C ASP A 123 1.95 -22.96 -12.80
N THR A 124 2.71 -24.04 -12.95
CA THR A 124 2.52 -25.06 -14.01
C THR A 124 1.18 -25.81 -13.93
N ARG A 125 0.47 -25.70 -12.80
CA ARG A 125 -0.87 -26.28 -12.60
C ARG A 125 -1.98 -25.28 -12.89
N GLY A 126 -1.64 -24.08 -13.36
CA GLY A 126 -2.59 -23.03 -13.66
C GLY A 126 -3.11 -22.28 -12.43
N ARG A 127 -2.42 -22.37 -11.28
CA ARG A 127 -2.79 -21.64 -10.06
C ARG A 127 -2.18 -20.23 -10.10
N LEU A 128 -3.03 -19.22 -9.88
CA LEU A 128 -2.65 -17.83 -9.77
C LEU A 128 -2.48 -17.41 -8.31
N VAL A 129 -1.41 -16.68 -8.03
CA VAL A 129 -1.15 -16.09 -6.71
C VAL A 129 -0.69 -14.64 -6.87
N SER A 130 -1.05 -13.81 -5.90
CA SER A 130 -0.58 -12.43 -5.80
C SER A 130 -0.16 -12.13 -4.38
N GLY A 131 0.92 -11.36 -4.21
CA GLY A 131 1.40 -10.91 -2.93
C GLY A 131 2.04 -9.52 -3.05
N VAL A 132 1.84 -8.70 -2.01
CA VAL A 132 2.46 -7.37 -1.90
C VAL A 132 3.03 -7.22 -0.49
N SER A 133 4.21 -6.60 -0.40
CA SER A 133 4.85 -6.27 0.87
C SER A 133 5.41 -4.85 0.81
N THR A 134 5.29 -4.10 1.91
CA THR A 134 5.72 -2.71 2.00
C THR A 134 6.11 -2.30 3.42
N ASN A 135 7.02 -1.34 3.54
CA ASN A 135 7.23 -0.59 4.79
C ASN A 135 6.24 0.58 4.93
N GLY A 136 5.48 0.89 3.87
CA GLY A 136 4.59 2.05 3.76
C GLY A 136 5.34 3.33 3.42
N GLN A 137 4.64 4.46 3.52
CA GLN A 137 5.22 5.78 3.27
C GLN A 137 6.18 6.20 4.40
N ASN A 138 7.27 6.86 4.03
CA ASN A 138 8.19 7.48 4.98
C ASN A 138 7.46 8.53 5.83
N HIS A 139 7.79 8.61 7.11
CA HIS A 139 7.22 9.60 8.06
C HIS A 139 5.68 9.57 8.21
N LYS A 140 5.04 8.46 7.81
CA LYS A 140 3.60 8.24 7.99
C LYS A 140 3.17 8.39 9.45
N ILE A 141 1.93 8.82 9.65
CA ILE A 141 1.30 8.85 10.97
C ILE A 141 1.34 7.43 11.58
N ALA A 142 1.73 7.35 12.86
CA ALA A 142 1.83 6.07 13.55
C ALA A 142 0.47 5.34 13.52
N GLY A 143 0.50 4.09 13.05
CA GLY A 143 -0.71 3.27 12.87
C GLY A 143 -1.28 3.28 11.45
N ARG A 144 -0.79 4.14 10.54
CA ARG A 144 -1.23 4.12 9.12
C ARG A 144 -0.93 2.78 8.47
N ILE A 145 -1.97 2.16 7.93
CA ILE A 145 -1.93 0.95 7.09
C ILE A 145 -2.32 1.37 5.67
N GLY A 146 -1.52 0.94 4.68
CA GLY A 146 -1.78 1.22 3.26
C GLY A 146 -2.49 0.07 2.54
N ASP A 147 -2.66 0.23 1.23
CA ASP A 147 -3.29 -0.72 0.31
C ASP A 147 -2.69 -2.13 0.33
N SER A 148 -1.37 -2.25 0.56
CA SER A 148 -0.66 -3.53 0.49
C SER A 148 -1.20 -4.60 1.43
N ALA A 149 -1.75 -4.22 2.59
CA ALA A 149 -2.36 -5.15 3.55
C ALA A 149 -3.86 -5.38 3.31
N VAL A 150 -4.45 -4.69 2.31
CA VAL A 150 -5.87 -4.74 2.00
C VAL A 150 -6.08 -5.51 0.70
N THR A 151 -6.69 -6.68 0.81
CA THR A 151 -7.05 -7.52 -0.33
C THR A 151 -7.99 -6.79 -1.29
N GLY A 152 -7.69 -6.82 -2.59
CA GLY A 152 -8.43 -6.08 -3.62
C GLY A 152 -7.95 -4.64 -3.85
N ALA A 153 -7.14 -4.09 -2.93
CA ALA A 153 -6.43 -2.83 -3.13
C ALA A 153 -4.96 -3.08 -3.51
N GLY A 154 -4.18 -3.70 -2.62
CA GLY A 154 -2.77 -4.00 -2.87
C GLY A 154 -2.59 -5.22 -3.77
N ALA A 155 -3.20 -6.34 -3.41
CA ALA A 155 -3.07 -7.61 -4.13
C ALA A 155 -4.43 -8.27 -4.34
N TYR A 156 -4.60 -8.92 -5.50
CA TYR A 156 -5.77 -9.75 -5.78
C TYR A 156 -5.41 -10.86 -6.76
N ALA A 157 -5.99 -12.05 -6.57
CA ALA A 157 -5.85 -13.16 -7.49
C ALA A 157 -7.14 -13.98 -7.52
N ASP A 158 -7.62 -14.23 -8.73
CA ASP A 158 -8.77 -15.07 -9.02
C ASP A 158 -8.37 -16.06 -10.12
N GLY A 159 -8.59 -17.35 -9.85
CA GLY A 159 -8.20 -18.43 -10.75
C GLY A 159 -8.93 -18.40 -12.09
N ASP A 160 -10.12 -17.79 -12.15
CA ASP A 160 -10.94 -17.70 -13.36
C ASP A 160 -10.69 -16.43 -14.15
N VAL A 161 -10.22 -15.36 -13.50
CA VAL A 161 -10.04 -14.04 -14.12
C VAL A 161 -8.56 -13.70 -14.35
N GLY A 162 -7.74 -13.69 -13.29
CA GLY A 162 -6.39 -13.17 -13.32
C GLY A 162 -5.87 -12.74 -11.95
N ALA A 163 -4.64 -12.22 -11.91
CA ALA A 163 -4.01 -11.68 -10.70
C ALA A 163 -3.44 -10.28 -10.93
N ALA A 164 -3.39 -9.45 -9.89
CA ALA A 164 -2.90 -8.08 -9.96
C ALA A 164 -2.29 -7.62 -8.63
N ALA A 165 -1.21 -6.83 -8.70
CA ALA A 165 -0.50 -6.27 -7.54
C ALA A 165 -0.15 -4.79 -7.75
N ALA A 166 -0.48 -3.90 -6.81
CA ALA A 166 -0.31 -2.44 -6.92
C ALA A 166 0.89 -1.93 -6.10
N THR A 167 1.40 -0.77 -6.52
CA THR A 167 2.32 0.09 -5.77
C THR A 167 1.94 1.54 -6.03
N GLY A 168 2.16 2.44 -5.08
CA GLY A 168 1.86 3.87 -5.25
C GLY A 168 1.39 4.52 -3.97
N ASP A 169 0.56 5.55 -4.12
CA ASP A 169 -0.16 6.14 -3.02
C ASP A 169 -1.28 5.19 -2.55
N GLY A 170 -0.96 4.44 -1.49
CA GLY A 170 -1.88 3.48 -0.89
C GLY A 170 -3.21 4.08 -0.45
N ASP A 171 -3.27 5.36 -0.07
CA ASP A 171 -4.52 5.98 0.38
C ASP A 171 -5.45 6.30 -0.80
N ILE A 172 -4.90 6.59 -1.98
CA ILE A 172 -5.66 6.70 -3.23
C ILE A 172 -6.08 5.31 -3.73
N ILE A 173 -5.14 4.35 -3.76
CA ILE A 173 -5.41 2.98 -4.21
C ILE A 173 -6.54 2.33 -3.40
N MET A 174 -6.54 2.49 -2.06
CA MET A 174 -7.61 1.94 -1.21
C MET A 174 -8.99 2.52 -1.50
N ARG A 175 -9.10 3.79 -1.92
CA ARG A 175 -10.39 4.46 -2.17
C ARG A 175 -11.13 3.91 -3.38
N PHE A 176 -10.40 3.44 -4.39
CA PHE A 176 -10.97 3.01 -5.68
C PHE A 176 -10.94 1.50 -5.90
N LEU A 177 -10.30 0.73 -5.01
CA LEU A 177 -10.11 -0.72 -5.13
C LEU A 177 -9.77 -1.12 -6.58
N PRO A 178 -8.74 -0.50 -7.20
CA PRO A 178 -8.52 -0.60 -8.63
C PRO A 178 -8.26 -2.03 -9.07
N ARG A 179 -7.87 -2.96 -8.18
CA ARG A 179 -7.59 -4.36 -8.57
C ARG A 179 -8.82 -5.21 -8.74
N TYR A 180 -9.80 -5.04 -7.87
CA TYR A 180 -11.12 -5.59 -8.13
C TYR A 180 -11.70 -4.99 -9.41
N SER A 181 -11.62 -3.66 -9.57
CA SER A 181 -12.17 -2.97 -10.74
C SER A 181 -11.49 -3.34 -12.06
N ILE A 182 -10.17 -3.53 -12.09
CA ILE A 182 -9.43 -3.91 -13.31
C ILE A 182 -9.74 -5.35 -13.73
N LEU A 183 -9.94 -6.25 -12.77
CA LEU A 183 -10.23 -7.66 -13.06
C LEU A 183 -11.70 -7.87 -13.44
N PHE A 184 -12.65 -7.18 -12.80
CA PHE A 184 -14.08 -7.35 -13.05
C PHE A 184 -14.70 -6.31 -14.02
N GLY A 185 -13.95 -5.28 -14.43
CA GLY A 185 -14.41 -4.21 -15.32
C GLY A 185 -14.31 -4.50 -16.83
N GLY A 186 -13.76 -5.65 -17.23
CA GLY A 186 -13.67 -6.07 -18.63
C GLY A 186 -12.44 -5.53 -19.36
N GLY A 187 -11.52 -6.43 -19.72
CA GLY A 187 -10.42 -6.19 -20.65
C GLY A 187 -9.21 -5.50 -20.03
N THR A 188 -8.09 -6.23 -20.00
CA THR A 188 -6.78 -5.81 -19.48
C THR A 188 -6.24 -4.52 -20.08
N ASP A 189 -6.74 -4.11 -21.24
CA ASP A 189 -6.18 -2.99 -22.00
C ASP A 189 -7.00 -1.71 -21.84
N ALA A 190 -8.33 -1.83 -21.71
CA ALA A 190 -9.25 -0.71 -21.53
C ALA A 190 -9.49 -0.41 -20.05
N SER A 191 -9.59 -1.42 -19.18
CA SER A 191 -9.79 -1.23 -17.74
C SER A 191 -8.52 -0.76 -17.01
N GLY A 192 -7.33 -1.15 -17.48
CA GLY A 192 -6.07 -0.55 -16.99
C GLY A 192 -6.00 0.95 -17.31
N ARG A 193 -6.44 1.34 -18.52
CA ARG A 193 -6.57 2.75 -18.94
C ARG A 193 -7.73 3.46 -18.27
N LEU A 194 -8.86 2.81 -17.98
CA LEU A 194 -10.01 3.42 -17.30
C LEU A 194 -9.76 3.58 -15.80
N ALA A 195 -9.06 2.65 -15.17
CA ALA A 195 -8.56 2.83 -13.82
C ALA A 195 -7.57 3.99 -13.80
N ALA A 196 -6.60 4.02 -14.74
CA ALA A 196 -5.66 5.14 -14.86
C ALA A 196 -6.32 6.49 -15.21
N SER A 197 -7.37 6.51 -16.04
CA SER A 197 -8.07 7.75 -16.44
C SER A 197 -9.03 8.25 -15.37
N ARG A 198 -9.62 7.36 -14.55
CA ARG A 198 -10.30 7.76 -13.31
C ARG A 198 -9.33 8.28 -12.23
N HIS A 199 -8.02 8.05 -12.40
CA HIS A 199 -6.95 8.63 -11.57
C HIS A 199 -6.42 9.99 -12.10
N GLY A 200 -6.98 10.52 -13.19
CA GLY A 200 -6.64 11.83 -13.74
C GLY A 200 -6.73 11.85 -15.26
N ASP A 201 -7.69 12.59 -15.80
CA ASP A 201 -7.77 12.91 -17.22
C ASP A 201 -6.80 14.08 -17.49
N GLY A 202 -5.69 13.80 -18.18
CA GLY A 202 -4.72 14.82 -18.61
C GLY A 202 -3.58 15.08 -17.61
N GLY A 203 -2.41 14.50 -17.89
CA GLY A 203 -1.15 14.79 -17.19
C GLY A 203 -0.80 13.72 -16.16
N GLU A 204 0.31 13.02 -16.41
CA GLU A 204 1.11 12.21 -15.46
C GLU A 204 0.36 11.67 -14.23
N ALA A 205 -0.11 10.42 -14.31
CA ALA A 205 -0.70 9.71 -13.18
C ALA A 205 0.22 9.80 -11.94
N HIS A 206 -0.34 10.29 -10.83
CA HIS A 206 0.31 10.54 -9.54
C HIS A 206 0.96 9.29 -8.89
N GLY A 207 2.05 8.78 -9.47
CA GLY A 207 2.95 7.78 -8.88
C GLY A 207 2.39 6.38 -8.63
N SER A 208 1.14 6.10 -9.02
CA SER A 208 0.49 4.80 -8.80
C SER A 208 0.69 3.88 -9.99
N GLN A 209 1.38 2.75 -9.79
CA GLN A 209 1.71 1.79 -10.83
C GLN A 209 1.08 0.42 -10.58
N VAL A 210 0.72 -0.24 -11.69
CA VAL A 210 -0.13 -1.41 -11.70
C VAL A 210 0.48 -2.49 -12.62
N SER A 211 0.66 -3.72 -12.13
CA SER A 211 0.81 -4.89 -13.02
C SER A 211 -0.34 -5.88 -12.86
N ALA A 212 -0.75 -6.48 -13.97
CA ALA A 212 -1.83 -7.46 -14.01
C ALA A 212 -1.44 -8.63 -14.92
N LEU A 213 -1.89 -9.82 -14.55
CA LEU A 213 -1.73 -11.06 -15.29
C LEU A 213 -3.11 -11.70 -15.52
N PRO A 214 -3.70 -11.57 -16.72
CA PRO A 214 -4.92 -12.29 -17.06
C PRO A 214 -4.67 -13.81 -17.16
N ARG A 215 -5.69 -14.63 -16.88
CA ARG A 215 -5.58 -16.10 -16.96
C ARG A 215 -5.14 -16.61 -18.34
N ARG A 216 -5.55 -15.92 -19.40
CA ARG A 216 -5.17 -16.19 -20.79
C ARG A 216 -4.61 -14.91 -21.40
N GLY A 217 -3.33 -14.63 -21.19
CA GLY A 217 -2.67 -13.49 -21.83
C GLY A 217 -1.24 -13.28 -21.37
N HIS A 218 -0.62 -12.26 -21.96
CA HIS A 218 0.73 -11.83 -21.61
C HIS A 218 0.72 -10.98 -20.34
N CYS A 219 1.77 -11.08 -19.54
CA CYS A 219 1.95 -10.18 -18.41
C CYS A 219 2.08 -8.74 -18.93
N SER A 220 1.32 -7.81 -18.33
CA SER A 220 1.53 -6.37 -18.52
C SER A 220 2.21 -5.82 -17.27
N GLU A 221 3.51 -5.56 -17.37
CA GLU A 221 4.29 -4.84 -16.35
C GLU A 221 4.25 -3.34 -16.67
N GLN A 222 3.26 -2.62 -16.14
CA GLN A 222 3.23 -1.15 -16.25
C GLN A 222 3.88 -0.50 -15.01
N ALA A 223 4.42 -1.30 -14.09
CA ALA A 223 5.06 -0.87 -12.85
C ALA A 223 6.49 -1.40 -12.73
N ARG A 224 7.47 -0.52 -12.43
CA ARG A 224 8.88 -0.92 -12.28
C ARG A 224 9.13 -1.84 -11.07
N ARG A 225 8.26 -1.80 -10.05
CA ARG A 225 8.40 -2.53 -8.78
C ARG A 225 7.46 -3.73 -8.63
N VAL A 226 6.68 -4.06 -9.66
CA VAL A 226 5.79 -5.23 -9.65
C VAL A 226 6.22 -6.22 -10.73
N ARG A 227 6.49 -7.46 -10.33
CA ARG A 227 6.98 -8.50 -11.24
C ARG A 227 5.94 -9.58 -11.51
N CYS A 228 5.90 -10.06 -12.75
CA CYS A 228 5.25 -11.30 -13.10
C CYS A 228 6.23 -12.46 -13.10
N VAL A 229 5.83 -13.58 -12.48
CA VAL A 229 6.55 -14.85 -12.55
C VAL A 229 5.69 -15.85 -13.30
N LEU A 230 6.14 -16.24 -14.48
CA LEU A 230 5.48 -17.23 -15.32
C LEU A 230 6.23 -18.56 -15.28
N PRO A 231 5.52 -19.70 -15.43
CA PRO A 231 6.18 -20.98 -15.62
C PRO A 231 6.69 -21.01 -17.06
N TRP A 232 7.97 -20.62 -17.23
CA TRP A 232 8.75 -20.56 -18.47
C TRP A 232 8.56 -19.30 -19.35
N LEU A 233 9.54 -18.40 -19.23
CA LEU A 233 10.38 -17.92 -20.34
C LEU A 233 11.72 -18.64 -20.24
#